data_AF-A0AA41PVY3-F1
#
_entry.id   AF-A0AA41PVY3-F1
#
_cell.length_a   1.000
_cell.length_b   1.000
_cell.length_c   1.000
_cell.angle_alpha   90.00
_cell.angle_beta   90.00
_cell.angle_gamma   90.00
#
_symmetry.space_group_name_H-M   'P 1'
#
loop_
_entity.id
_entity.type
_entity.pdbx_description
1 polymer ?
#
loop_
_entity_poly.entity_id
_entity_poly.type
_entity_poly.pdbx_seq_one_letter_code
_entity_poly.pdbx_strand_id
1 'polypeptide(L)'
;MTTSVTPATTAEIMRRFNDVFINHDPADLPELVADDCVMVSVQPAPEGTRYEGRADCVAFWTALASDPNTSFTPTEVIIAGDRATILWKAVFTTPDAADTVFGDGHTSYVLGVNVMRVKDGRITEALGYTKSP
;
A
#
# COMPACT_ATOMS: atom_id res chain seq x y z
N MET A 1 -17.80 33.56 3.06
CA MET A 1 -17.40 32.59 4.09
C MET A 1 -16.84 31.38 3.38
N THR A 2 -15.52 31.27 3.29
CA THR A 2 -14.85 30.07 2.78
C THR A 2 -14.86 29.06 3.93
N THR A 3 -15.58 27.97 3.76
CA THR A 3 -15.60 26.87 4.73
C THR A 3 -14.21 26.24 4.74
N SER A 4 -13.46 26.41 5.84
CA SER A 4 -12.21 25.67 6.03
C SER A 4 -12.58 24.22 6.30
N VAL A 5 -12.28 23.33 5.35
CA VAL A 5 -12.38 21.88 5.55
C VAL A 5 -11.12 21.45 6.28
N THR A 6 -11.27 20.87 7.47
CA THR A 6 -10.15 20.25 8.18
C THR A 6 -9.68 19.04 7.37
N PRO A 7 -8.38 18.92 7.06
CA PRO A 7 -7.86 17.74 6.36
C PRO A 7 -8.11 16.46 7.16
N ALA A 8 -8.34 15.35 6.46
CA ALA A 8 -8.46 14.03 7.07
C ALA A 8 -7.19 13.66 7.84
N THR A 9 -7.36 12.92 8.95
CA THR A 9 -6.24 12.51 9.80
C THR A 9 -5.44 11.36 9.15
N THR A 10 -4.17 11.20 9.54
CA THR A 10 -3.34 10.06 9.10
C THR A 10 -4.03 8.71 9.37
N ALA A 11 -4.67 8.56 10.54
CA ALA A 11 -5.39 7.34 10.90
C ALA A 11 -6.57 7.06 9.95
N GLU A 12 -7.33 8.09 9.60
CA GLU A 12 -8.45 7.97 8.67
C GLU A 12 -7.99 7.60 7.25
N ILE A 13 -6.93 8.26 6.77
CA ILE A 13 -6.35 7.96 5.45
C ILE A 13 -5.81 6.53 5.39
N MET A 14 -5.13 6.06 6.43
CA MET A 14 -4.65 4.67 6.48
C MET A 14 -5.78 3.67 6.57
N ARG A 15 -6.88 3.96 7.27
CA ARG A 15 -8.05 3.09 7.28
C ARG A 15 -8.62 2.95 5.87
N ARG A 16 -8.93 4.06 5.19
CA ARG A 16 -9.47 4.05 3.81
C ARG A 16 -8.52 3.36 2.83
N PHE A 17 -7.21 3.60 2.95
CA PHE A 17 -6.21 2.95 2.13
C PHE A 17 -6.19 1.43 2.33
N ASN A 18 -6.28 0.94 3.57
CA ASN A 18 -6.35 -0.50 3.82
C ASN A 18 -7.67 -1.12 3.32
N ASP A 19 -8.79 -0.39 3.43
CA ASP A 19 -10.10 -0.83 2.95
C ASP A 19 -10.08 -1.15 1.44
N VAL A 20 -9.27 -0.44 0.64
CA VAL A 20 -9.07 -0.73 -0.79
C VAL A 20 -8.61 -2.18 -1.03
N PHE A 21 -7.64 -2.65 -0.25
CA PHE A 21 -7.08 -3.99 -0.42
C PHE A 21 -7.94 -5.08 0.25
N ILE A 22 -8.57 -4.76 1.38
CA ILE A 22 -9.48 -5.69 2.06
C ILE A 22 -10.70 -5.99 1.19
N ASN A 23 -11.24 -4.96 0.53
CA ASN A 23 -12.47 -5.06 -0.26
C ASN A 23 -12.22 -5.31 -1.76
N HIS A 24 -10.96 -5.35 -2.20
CA HIS A 24 -10.58 -5.39 -3.62
C HIS A 24 -11.25 -4.26 -4.45
N ASP A 25 -11.38 -3.07 -3.85
CA ASP A 25 -12.04 -1.91 -4.46
C ASP A 25 -11.09 -0.71 -4.54
N PRO A 26 -10.50 -0.41 -5.71
CA PRO A 26 -9.55 0.67 -5.89
C PRO A 26 -10.18 2.06 -6.05
N ALA A 27 -11.51 2.20 -5.98
CA ALA A 27 -12.22 3.43 -6.31
C ALA A 27 -11.74 4.68 -5.53
N ASP A 28 -11.31 4.49 -4.27
CA ASP A 28 -10.87 5.57 -3.40
C ASP A 28 -9.43 6.05 -3.69
N LEU A 29 -8.60 5.26 -4.37
CA LEU A 29 -7.16 5.55 -4.55
C LEU A 29 -6.88 6.92 -5.19
N PRO A 30 -7.59 7.37 -6.25
CA PRO A 30 -7.32 8.68 -6.86
C PRO A 30 -7.46 9.85 -5.89
N GLU A 31 -8.34 9.75 -4.89
CA GLU A 31 -8.55 10.81 -3.90
C GLU A 31 -7.56 10.76 -2.73
N LEU A 32 -7.14 9.56 -2.35
CA LEU A 32 -6.24 9.31 -1.22
C LEU A 32 -4.78 9.69 -1.51
N VAL A 33 -4.38 9.72 -2.79
CA VAL A 33 -2.98 9.86 -3.20
C VAL A 33 -2.65 11.29 -3.62
N ALA A 34 -1.53 11.82 -3.13
CA ALA A 34 -1.07 13.18 -3.48
C ALA A 34 -0.49 13.24 -4.90
N ASP A 35 -0.51 14.43 -5.51
CA ASP A 35 0.03 14.63 -6.87
C ASP A 35 1.53 14.32 -6.96
N ASP A 36 2.28 14.58 -5.88
CA ASP A 36 3.71 14.36 -5.73
C ASP A 36 4.05 13.05 -5.00
N CYS A 37 3.11 12.10 -4.95
CA CYS A 37 3.31 10.84 -4.25
C CYS A 37 4.53 10.08 -4.80
N VAL A 38 5.35 9.55 -3.91
CA VAL A 38 6.47 8.68 -4.24
C VAL A 38 6.29 7.36 -3.53
N MET A 39 6.40 6.25 -4.25
CA MET A 39 6.45 4.94 -3.60
C MET A 39 7.54 4.04 -4.14
N VAL A 40 7.93 3.07 -3.32
CA VAL A 40 8.85 2.00 -3.70
C VAL A 40 8.18 0.68 -3.37
N SER A 41 7.95 -0.13 -4.41
CA SER A 41 7.40 -1.48 -4.25
C SER A 41 8.44 -2.40 -3.60
N VAL A 42 7.94 -3.48 -3.03
CA VAL A 42 8.75 -4.53 -2.40
C VAL A 42 9.64 -5.29 -3.40
N GLN A 43 9.30 -5.24 -4.69
CA GLN A 43 9.91 -6.04 -5.75
C GLN A 43 10.11 -5.22 -7.03
N PRO A 44 11.12 -5.55 -7.85
CA PRO A 44 12.12 -6.60 -7.60
C PRO A 44 13.12 -6.19 -6.51
N ALA A 45 13.44 -7.09 -5.59
CA ALA A 45 14.49 -6.88 -4.61
C ALA A 45 15.89 -6.83 -5.30
N PRO A 46 16.90 -6.14 -4.73
CA PRO A 46 16.88 -5.47 -3.42
C PRO A 46 16.36 -4.02 -3.42
N GLU A 47 16.32 -3.32 -4.56
CA GLU A 47 15.95 -1.91 -4.59
C GLU A 47 14.43 -1.65 -4.60
N GLY A 48 13.65 -2.54 -5.20
CA GLY A 48 12.25 -2.31 -5.52
C GLY A 48 12.06 -1.41 -6.74
N THR A 49 10.83 -1.36 -7.27
CA THR A 49 10.47 -0.41 -8.32
C THR A 49 9.97 0.89 -7.69
N ARG A 50 10.54 2.01 -8.13
CA ARG A 50 10.13 3.34 -7.71
C ARG A 50 9.06 3.88 -8.67
N TYR A 51 7.97 4.40 -8.11
CA TYR A 51 6.88 5.05 -8.85
C TYR A 51 6.73 6.49 -8.34
N GLU A 52 6.49 7.43 -9.27
CA GLU A 52 6.45 8.85 -8.97
C GLU A 52 5.21 9.52 -9.58
N GLY A 53 4.53 10.31 -8.76
CA GLY A 53 3.31 11.01 -9.11
C GLY A 53 2.05 10.18 -8.88
N ARG A 54 0.91 10.88 -8.71
CA ARG A 54 -0.39 10.23 -8.43
C ARG A 54 -0.73 9.13 -9.43
N ALA A 55 -0.55 9.37 -10.73
CA ALA A 55 -0.96 8.44 -11.77
C ALA A 55 -0.28 7.07 -11.64
N ASP A 56 1.04 7.05 -11.50
CA ASP A 56 1.83 5.82 -11.43
C ASP A 56 1.57 5.06 -10.12
N CYS A 57 1.50 5.79 -8.99
CA CYS A 57 1.18 5.19 -7.69
C CYS A 57 -0.22 4.56 -7.68
N VAL A 58 -1.23 5.29 -8.17
CA VAL A 58 -2.61 4.79 -8.25
C VAL A 58 -2.71 3.61 -9.20
N ALA A 59 -2.06 3.64 -10.36
CA ALA A 59 -2.10 2.54 -11.33
C ALA A 59 -1.57 1.23 -10.73
N PHE A 60 -0.42 1.28 -10.05
CA PHE A 60 0.13 0.10 -9.39
C PHE A 60 -0.75 -0.42 -8.25
N TRP A 61 -1.22 0.45 -7.34
CA TRP A 61 -2.11 0.00 -6.27
C TRP A 61 -3.46 -0.51 -6.77
N THR A 62 -3.97 0.05 -7.87
CA THR A 62 -5.19 -0.42 -8.53
C THR A 62 -4.99 -1.85 -9.05
N ALA A 63 -3.89 -2.11 -9.75
CA ALA A 63 -3.55 -3.44 -10.23
C ALA A 63 -3.42 -4.44 -9.07
N LEU A 64 -2.75 -4.04 -7.98
CA LEU A 64 -2.56 -4.89 -6.81
C LEU A 64 -3.87 -5.18 -6.07
N ALA A 65 -4.70 -4.16 -5.84
CA ALA A 65 -6.00 -4.33 -5.19
C ALA A 65 -6.99 -5.13 -6.05
N SER A 66 -6.81 -5.14 -7.37
CA SER A 66 -7.69 -5.87 -8.30
C SER A 66 -7.24 -7.31 -8.57
N ASP A 67 -6.07 -7.74 -8.08
CA ASP A 67 -5.57 -9.10 -8.29
C ASP A 67 -6.33 -10.11 -7.40
N PRO A 68 -7.10 -11.06 -7.97
CA PRO A 68 -7.81 -12.06 -7.18
C PRO A 68 -6.90 -13.15 -6.59
N ASN A 69 -5.63 -13.22 -7.01
CA ASN A 69 -4.70 -14.25 -6.55
C ASN A 69 -3.97 -13.86 -5.27
N THR A 70 -4.08 -12.60 -4.86
CA THR A 70 -3.35 -12.06 -3.71
C THR A 70 -4.30 -11.30 -2.80
N SER A 71 -4.34 -11.63 -1.52
CA SER A 71 -5.05 -10.82 -0.52
C SER A 71 -4.07 -10.21 0.47
N PHE A 72 -4.24 -8.92 0.76
CA PHE A 72 -3.45 -8.21 1.76
C PHE A 72 -4.33 -7.92 2.97
N THR A 73 -3.92 -8.41 4.14
CA THR A 73 -4.59 -8.11 5.40
C THR A 73 -3.65 -7.34 6.32
N PRO A 74 -4.01 -6.11 6.76
CA PRO A 74 -3.24 -5.42 7.78
C PRO A 74 -3.34 -6.18 9.11
N THR A 75 -2.20 -6.47 9.72
CA THR A 75 -2.12 -7.11 11.05
C THR A 75 -2.00 -6.07 12.16
N GLU A 76 -1.38 -4.92 11.87
CA GLU A 76 -1.25 -3.80 12.80
C GLU A 76 -1.04 -2.50 12.01
N VAL A 77 -1.63 -1.40 12.50
CA VAL A 77 -1.42 -0.05 11.97
C VAL A 77 -0.95 0.85 13.10
N ILE A 78 0.27 1.36 12.99
CA ILE A 78 0.91 2.22 13.99
C ILE A 78 0.95 3.63 13.44
N ILE A 79 0.35 4.59 14.15
CA ILE A 79 0.29 6.00 13.74
C ILE A 79 1.27 6.83 14.57
N ALA A 80 2.05 7.68 13.90
CA ALA A 80 3.00 8.60 14.53
C ALA A 80 2.96 9.96 13.80
N GLY A 81 2.00 10.82 14.18
CA GLY A 81 1.82 12.12 13.54
C GLY A 81 1.42 11.99 12.08
N ASP A 82 2.26 12.49 11.17
CA ASP A 82 2.08 12.43 9.72
C ASP A 82 2.61 11.12 9.10
N ARG A 83 3.17 10.23 9.91
CA ARG A 83 3.67 8.91 9.53
C ARG A 83 2.72 7.80 9.98
N ALA A 84 2.69 6.72 9.21
CA ALA A 84 2.08 5.47 9.62
C ALA A 84 2.92 4.28 9.19
N THR A 85 2.85 3.20 9.97
CA THR A 85 3.46 1.92 9.63
C THR A 85 2.35 0.87 9.58
N ILE A 86 2.23 0.16 8.46
CA ILE A 86 1.23 -0.90 8.26
C ILE A 86 1.99 -2.22 8.20
N LEU A 87 1.85 -3.05 9.22
CA LEU A 87 2.28 -4.45 9.15
C LEU A 87 1.18 -5.24 8.46
N TRP A 88 1.55 -6.12 7.55
CA TRP A 88 0.58 -6.86 6.75
C TRP A 88 1.02 -8.28 6.45
N LYS A 89 0.04 -9.10 6.11
CA LYS A 89 0.20 -10.45 5.58
C LYS A 89 -0.42 -10.52 4.20
N ALA A 90 0.38 -10.88 3.21
CA ALA A 90 -0.09 -11.22 1.87
C ALA A 90 -0.30 -12.74 1.79
N VAL A 91 -1.46 -13.19 1.34
CA VAL A 91 -1.79 -14.62 1.13
C VAL A 91 -2.03 -14.87 -0.35
N PHE A 92 -1.51 -15.98 -0.86
CA PHE A 92 -1.59 -16.33 -2.28
C PHE A 92 -2.48 -17.55 -2.49
N THR A 93 -3.22 -17.57 -3.60
CA THR A 93 -4.11 -18.69 -3.96
C THR A 93 -3.34 -19.94 -4.40
N THR A 94 -2.12 -19.78 -4.91
CA THR A 94 -1.21 -20.88 -5.29
C THR A 94 0.24 -20.55 -4.92
N PRO A 95 1.11 -21.57 -4.73
CA PRO A 95 2.55 -21.35 -4.53
C PRO A 95 3.18 -20.56 -5.69
N ASP A 96 2.86 -20.94 -6.93
CA ASP A 96 3.39 -20.28 -8.13
C ASP A 96 3.05 -18.77 -8.18
N ALA A 97 1.86 -18.38 -7.66
CA ALA A 97 1.48 -16.97 -7.61
C ALA A 97 2.38 -16.17 -6.65
N ALA A 98 2.79 -16.76 -5.53
CA ALA A 98 3.72 -16.13 -4.62
C ALA A 98 5.09 -15.93 -5.28
N ASP A 99 5.61 -16.95 -5.97
CA ASP A 99 6.91 -16.90 -6.64
C ASP A 99 6.94 -15.84 -7.75
N THR A 100 5.84 -15.67 -8.49
CA THR A 100 5.75 -14.61 -9.53
C THR A 100 5.84 -13.19 -8.98
N VAL A 101 5.45 -12.98 -7.71
CA VAL A 101 5.40 -11.64 -7.10
C VAL A 101 6.60 -11.42 -6.19
N PHE A 102 7.04 -12.41 -5.41
CA PHE A 102 8.02 -12.27 -4.33
C PHE A 102 9.31 -13.09 -4.52
N GLY A 103 9.41 -13.90 -5.58
CA GLY A 103 10.53 -14.80 -5.87
C GLY A 103 10.39 -16.17 -5.20
N ASP A 104 11.28 -17.09 -5.56
CA ASP A 104 11.20 -18.50 -5.15
C ASP A 104 11.22 -18.70 -3.63
N GLY A 105 10.41 -19.64 -3.15
CA GLY A 105 10.47 -20.17 -1.78
C GLY A 105 9.36 -19.69 -0.86
N HIS A 106 8.44 -18.85 -1.36
CA HIS A 106 7.23 -18.48 -0.64
C HIS A 106 6.08 -19.41 -1.02
N THR A 107 5.56 -20.18 -0.07
CA THR A 107 4.62 -21.27 -0.42
C THR A 107 3.15 -20.94 -0.21
N SER A 108 2.83 -19.90 0.56
CA SER A 108 1.42 -19.59 0.90
C SER A 108 1.18 -18.19 1.43
N TYR A 109 2.19 -17.53 2.02
CA TYR A 109 2.07 -16.16 2.47
C TYR A 109 3.44 -15.47 2.60
N VAL A 110 3.42 -14.14 2.56
CA VAL A 110 4.56 -13.26 2.84
C VAL A 110 4.15 -12.26 3.92
N LEU A 111 5.07 -11.97 4.84
CA LEU A 111 4.91 -10.88 5.80
C LEU A 111 5.70 -9.66 5.33
N GLY A 112 5.10 -8.49 5.50
CA GLY A 112 5.73 -7.25 5.12
C GLY A 112 5.26 -6.06 5.94
N VAL A 113 5.82 -4.92 5.58
CA VAL A 113 5.50 -3.63 6.18
C VAL A 113 5.52 -2.55 5.12
N ASN A 114 4.61 -1.59 5.24
CA ASN A 114 4.72 -0.31 4.55
C ASN A 114 4.98 0.82 5.54
N VAL A 115 5.95 1.68 5.22
CA VAL A 115 6.18 2.95 5.92
C VAL A 115 5.58 4.06 5.07
N MET A 116 4.54 4.71 5.61
CA MET A 116 3.67 5.64 4.92
C MET A 116 3.90 7.07 5.43
N ARG A 117 3.62 8.06 4.59
CA ARG A 117 3.49 9.46 5.00
C ARG A 117 2.23 10.09 4.42
N VAL A 118 1.52 10.84 5.25
CA VAL A 118 0.32 11.60 4.88
C VAL A 118 0.57 13.08 5.10
N LYS A 119 0.25 13.92 4.11
CA LYS A 119 0.23 15.38 4.25
C LYS A 119 -1.06 15.91 3.64
N ASP A 120 -1.66 16.91 4.28
CA ASP A 120 -2.90 17.54 3.82
C ASP A 120 -4.02 16.54 3.46
N GLY A 121 -4.12 15.46 4.25
CA GLY A 121 -5.10 14.39 4.04
C GLY A 121 -4.83 13.48 2.84
N ARG A 122 -3.60 13.45 2.31
CA ARG A 122 -3.21 12.59 1.18
C ARG A 122 -1.88 11.89 1.40
N ILE A 123 -1.74 10.70 0.82
CA ILE A 123 -0.53 9.88 0.87
C ILE A 123 0.53 10.52 -0.05
N THR A 124 1.66 10.89 0.53
CA THR A 124 2.81 11.49 -0.18
C THR A 124 3.98 10.53 -0.30
N GLU A 125 4.07 9.53 0.57
CA GLU A 125 5.14 8.53 0.52
C GLU A 125 4.63 7.15 0.95
N ALA A 126 5.10 6.10 0.27
CA ALA A 126 4.90 4.71 0.69
C ALA A 126 6.11 3.83 0.35
N LEU A 127 6.80 3.32 1.37
CA LEU A 127 7.98 2.47 1.22
C LEU A 127 7.64 1.06 1.65
N GLY A 128 7.70 0.10 0.71
CA GLY A 128 7.38 -1.31 0.97
C GLY A 128 8.62 -2.13 1.32
N TYR A 129 8.47 -3.02 2.30
CA TYR A 129 9.48 -4.02 2.67
C TYR A 129 8.83 -5.38 2.98
N THR A 130 9.53 -6.48 2.71
CA THR A 130 9.05 -7.85 3.01
C THR A 130 10.12 -8.73 3.61
N LYS A 131 9.67 -9.82 4.24
CA LYS A 131 10.55 -10.96 4.54
C LYS A 131 10.91 -11.69 3.24
N SER A 132 12.20 -11.86 3.00
CA SER A 132 12.73 -12.79 2.01
C SER A 132 13.19 -14.09 2.69
N PRO A 133 13.17 -15.24 1.99
CA PRO A 133 13.80 -16.47 2.43
C PRO A 133 15.33 -16.34 2.53
#